data_AF-A0A947UQB8-F1
#
_entry.id   AF-A0A947UQB8-F1
#
_cell.length_a   1.000
_cell.length_b   1.000
_cell.length_c   1.000
_cell.angle_alpha   90.00
_cell.angle_beta   90.00
_cell.angle_gamma   90.00
#
_symmetry.space_group_name_H-M   'P 1'
#
loop_
_entity.id
_entity.type
_entity.pdbx_description
1 polymer ?
#
loop_
_entity_poly.entity_id
_entity_poly.type
_entity_poly.pdbx_seq_one_letter_code
_entity_poly.pdbx_strand_id
1 'polypeptide(L)'
;MSNPFYQEMGFTKDEVATVSKVYGVIMTIAGAGLGGLLVMRMGVMRTLFLGAVLSAATNLLFVWLAGRGHDVGALVFTISADNLSAGIASSAFVAYLSSLVNQAYSATQYALFTSVMLLLPKFIAGFSGEFVDAFGWANFFTGTALIGVPVLLLVWLVGRQPDRLVRREPEDKPV
;
A
#
# COMPACT_ATOMS: atom_id res chain seq x y z
N MET A 1 12.33 -4.76 -5.05
CA MET A 1 13.22 -3.67 -5.48
C MET A 1 14.06 -3.09 -4.34
N SER A 2 13.84 -3.47 -3.08
CA SER A 2 14.60 -2.93 -1.93
C SER A 2 15.93 -3.63 -1.62
N ASN A 3 16.29 -4.70 -2.34
CA ASN A 3 17.55 -5.42 -2.06
C ASN A 3 18.82 -4.57 -2.25
N PRO A 4 18.92 -3.68 -3.27
CA PRO A 4 20.04 -2.76 -3.40
C PRO A 4 20.12 -1.76 -2.24
N PHE A 5 18.99 -1.15 -1.86
CA PHE A 5 18.91 -0.23 -0.71
C PHE A 5 19.50 -0.84 0.56
N TYR A 6 19.04 -2.04 0.94
CA TYR A 6 19.53 -2.67 2.17
C TYR A 6 21.01 -3.05 2.10
N GLN A 7 21.49 -3.48 0.92
CA GLN A 7 22.90 -3.81 0.72
C GLN A 7 23.81 -2.58 0.82
N GLU A 8 23.39 -1.45 0.24
CA GLU A 8 24.12 -0.19 0.34
C GLU A 8 24.17 0.37 1.77
N MET A 9 23.14 0.08 2.58
CA MET A 9 23.13 0.44 4.00
C MET A 9 23.97 -0.51 4.89
N GLY A 10 24.54 -1.57 4.31
CA GLY A 10 25.42 -2.52 4.99
C GLY A 10 24.74 -3.80 5.48
N PHE A 11 23.42 -3.94 5.32
CA PHE A 11 22.70 -5.11 5.81
C PHE A 11 23.03 -6.37 5.02
N THR A 12 23.16 -7.48 5.74
CA THR A 12 23.33 -8.79 5.15
C THR A 12 22.02 -9.29 4.54
N LYS A 13 22.13 -10.17 3.52
CA LYS A 13 20.95 -10.79 2.90
C LYS A 13 20.16 -11.62 3.91
N ASP A 14 20.82 -12.22 4.89
CA ASP A 14 20.19 -13.05 5.91
C ASP A 14 19.40 -12.22 6.92
N GLU A 15 19.93 -11.07 7.35
CA GLU A 15 19.18 -10.11 8.20
C GLU A 15 17.93 -9.63 7.47
N VAL A 16 18.07 -9.12 6.24
CA VAL A 16 16.94 -8.62 5.45
C VAL A 16 15.91 -9.72 5.20
N ALA A 17 16.35 -10.93 4.86
CA ALA A 17 15.47 -12.06 4.63
C ALA A 17 14.71 -12.47 5.90
N THR A 18 15.40 -12.52 7.05
CA THR A 18 14.78 -12.86 8.34
C THR A 18 13.75 -11.82 8.74
N VAL A 19 14.11 -10.53 8.66
CA VAL A 19 13.20 -9.44 9.01
C VAL A 19 11.99 -9.43 8.08
N SER A 20 12.20 -9.51 6.76
CA SER A 20 11.11 -9.46 5.79
C SER A 20 10.18 -10.67 5.86
N LYS A 21 10.71 -11.87 6.09
CA LYS A 21 9.91 -13.11 6.09
C LYS A 21 9.22 -13.38 7.42
N VAL A 22 9.87 -13.09 8.54
CA VAL A 22 9.30 -13.36 9.86
C VAL A 22 8.42 -12.19 10.27
N TYR A 23 9.03 -11.02 10.50
CA TYR A 23 8.32 -9.85 10.98
C TYR A 23 7.42 -9.27 9.89
N GLY A 24 7.93 -9.15 8.67
CA GLY A 24 7.19 -8.58 7.58
C GLY A 24 5.88 -9.34 7.29
N VAL A 25 5.93 -10.66 7.15
CA VAL A 25 4.72 -11.46 6.83
C VAL A 25 3.71 -11.41 7.97
N ILE A 26 4.15 -11.55 9.23
CA ILE A 26 3.27 -11.46 10.40
C ILE A 26 2.57 -10.09 10.44
N MET A 27 3.32 -9.01 10.21
CA MET A 27 2.75 -7.66 10.24
C MET A 27 1.81 -7.39 9.06
N THR A 28 2.06 -7.95 7.87
CA THR A 28 1.11 -7.86 6.75
C THR A 28 -0.21 -8.55 7.08
N ILE A 29 -0.17 -9.74 7.69
CA ILE A 29 -1.38 -10.47 8.10
C ILE A 29 -2.13 -9.69 9.19
N ALA A 30 -1.41 -9.21 10.20
CA ALA A 30 -1.99 -8.38 11.26
C ALA A 30 -2.63 -7.10 10.69
N GLY A 31 -1.93 -6.43 9.78
CA GLY A 31 -2.40 -5.24 9.09
C GLY A 31 -3.63 -5.52 8.24
N ALA A 32 -3.67 -6.65 7.54
CA ALA A 32 -4.82 -7.04 6.74
C ALA A 32 -6.06 -7.28 7.62
N GLY A 33 -5.90 -7.96 8.74
CA GLY A 33 -6.96 -8.17 9.74
C GLY A 33 -7.45 -6.86 10.35
N LEU A 34 -6.54 -5.99 10.78
CA LEU A 34 -6.88 -4.65 11.29
C LEU A 34 -7.56 -3.79 10.22
N GLY A 35 -7.07 -3.82 8.98
CA GLY A 35 -7.68 -3.14 7.85
C GLY A 35 -9.11 -3.59 7.61
N GLY A 36 -9.38 -4.90 7.65
CA GLY A 36 -10.74 -5.44 7.55
C GLY A 36 -11.66 -4.93 8.67
N LEU A 37 -11.19 -4.96 9.92
CA LEU A 37 -11.93 -4.42 11.07
C LEU A 37 -12.21 -2.93 10.94
N LEU A 38 -11.23 -2.14 10.48
CA LEU A 38 -11.36 -0.70 10.25
C LEU A 38 -12.35 -0.40 9.13
N VAL A 39 -12.33 -1.16 8.03
CA VAL A 39 -13.34 -1.06 6.97
C VAL A 39 -14.75 -1.30 7.52
N MET A 40 -14.94 -2.32 8.36
CA MET A 40 -16.24 -2.59 8.99
C MET A 40 -16.70 -1.48 9.93
N ARG A 41 -15.77 -0.86 10.68
CA ARG A 41 -16.07 0.15 11.71
C ARG A 41 -16.23 1.56 11.14
N MET A 42 -15.41 1.92 10.16
CA MET A 42 -15.22 3.31 9.70
C MET A 42 -15.61 3.53 8.25
N GLY A 43 -15.85 2.44 7.49
CA GLY A 43 -16.13 2.46 6.06
C GLY A 43 -14.88 2.39 5.19
N VAL A 44 -15.06 1.94 3.95
CA VAL A 44 -13.99 1.67 2.98
C VAL A 44 -13.12 2.91 2.71
N MET A 45 -13.74 4.04 2.36
CA MET A 45 -13.01 5.24 1.93
C MET A 45 -12.13 5.84 3.04
N ARG A 46 -12.59 5.81 4.29
CA ARG A 46 -11.80 6.32 5.43
C ARG A 46 -10.61 5.42 5.73
N THR A 47 -10.79 4.10 5.68
CA THR A 47 -9.68 3.15 5.85
C THR A 47 -8.69 3.23 4.70
N LEU A 48 -9.16 3.43 3.46
CA LEU A 48 -8.30 3.63 2.30
C LEU A 48 -7.45 4.90 2.44
N PHE A 49 -8.06 6.00 2.90
CA PHE A 49 -7.33 7.23 3.20
C PHE A 49 -6.26 7.01 4.28
N LEU A 50 -6.61 6.34 5.38
CA LEU A 50 -5.67 5.99 6.44
C LEU A 50 -4.50 5.15 5.90
N GLY A 51 -4.78 4.12 5.11
CA GLY A 51 -3.75 3.28 4.49
C GLY A 51 -2.80 4.08 3.59
N ALA A 52 -3.32 5.03 2.81
CA ALA A 52 -2.50 5.92 2.00
C ALA A 52 -1.60 6.84 2.85
N VAL A 53 -2.12 7.40 3.96
CA VAL A 53 -1.31 8.20 4.90
C VAL A 53 -0.21 7.34 5.52
N LEU A 54 -0.57 6.15 6.02
CA LEU A 54 0.39 5.24 6.63
C LEU A 54 1.48 4.83 5.63
N SER A 55 1.13 4.56 4.37
CA SER A 55 2.10 4.19 3.33
C SER A 55 3.05 5.33 2.98
N ALA A 56 2.55 6.57 2.91
CA ALA A 56 3.42 7.73 2.74
C ALA A 56 4.34 7.94 3.97
N ALA A 57 3.82 7.73 5.18
CA ALA A 57 4.60 7.84 6.41
C ALA A 57 5.70 6.75 6.51
N THR A 58 5.43 5.52 6.10
CA THR A 58 6.42 4.44 6.13
C THR A 58 7.52 4.65 5.07
N ASN A 59 7.21 5.27 3.94
CA ASN A 59 8.26 5.74 3.00
C ASN A 59 9.22 6.73 3.68
N LEU A 60 8.74 7.63 4.55
CA LEU A 60 9.61 8.53 5.31
C LEU A 60 10.42 7.79 6.39
N LEU A 61 9.93 6.66 6.91
CA LEU A 61 10.74 5.80 7.80
C LEU A 61 11.95 5.21 7.05
N PHE A 62 11.86 4.93 5.75
CA PHE A 62 13.01 4.51 4.96
C PHE A 62 14.04 5.63 4.76
N VAL A 63 13.61 6.90 4.65
CA VAL A 63 14.53 8.05 4.68
C VAL A 63 15.27 8.12 6.01
N TRP A 64 14.55 7.94 7.11
CA TRP A 64 15.13 7.91 8.45
C TRP A 64 16.10 6.73 8.65
N LEU A 65 15.75 5.54 8.14
CA LEU A 65 16.61 4.36 8.16
C LEU A 65 17.89 4.59 7.36
N ALA A 66 17.80 5.28 6.21
CA ALA A 66 18.96 5.63 5.40
C ALA A 66 19.97 6.52 6.16
N GLY A 67 19.48 7.37 7.07
CA GLY A 67 20.33 8.20 7.93
C GLY A 67 20.90 7.47 9.17
N ARG A 68 20.35 6.32 9.54
CA ARG A 68 20.77 5.50 10.69
C ARG A 68 21.93 4.55 10.37
N GLY A 69 22.07 4.12 9.12
CA GLY A 69 23.05 3.10 8.71
C GLY A 69 22.65 1.68 9.14
N HIS A 70 23.63 0.82 9.43
CA HIS A 70 23.41 -0.58 9.82
C HIS A 70 22.88 -0.69 11.26
N ASP A 71 21.57 -0.61 11.41
CA ASP A 71 20.85 -0.85 12.67
C ASP A 71 19.71 -1.85 12.41
N VAL A 72 19.90 -3.09 12.86
CA VAL A 72 18.93 -4.18 12.66
C VAL A 72 17.62 -3.90 13.41
N GLY A 73 17.67 -3.22 14.56
CA GLY A 73 16.47 -2.84 15.30
C GLY A 73 15.65 -1.80 14.53
N ALA A 74 16.32 -0.81 13.93
CA ALA A 74 15.69 0.16 13.05
C ALA A 74 15.12 -0.50 11.78
N LEU A 75 15.81 -1.50 11.22
CA LEU A 75 15.35 -2.29 10.08
C LEU A 75 14.07 -3.05 10.42
N VAL A 76 14.04 -3.76 11.57
CA VAL A 76 12.85 -4.48 12.05
C VAL A 76 11.68 -3.52 12.20
N PHE A 77 11.87 -2.41 12.89
CA PHE A 77 10.81 -1.42 13.08
C PHE A 77 10.26 -0.88 11.75
N THR A 78 11.14 -0.49 10.84
CA THR A 78 10.77 0.10 9.54
C THR A 78 9.99 -0.89 8.68
N ILE A 79 10.50 -2.12 8.52
CA ILE A 79 9.84 -3.16 7.72
C ILE A 79 8.52 -3.60 8.37
N SER A 80 8.47 -3.73 9.70
CA SER A 80 7.25 -4.07 10.41
C SER A 80 6.16 -3.00 10.24
N ALA A 81 6.51 -1.72 10.37
CA ALA A 81 5.59 -0.62 10.18
C ALA A 81 5.08 -0.53 8.73
N ASP A 82 5.99 -0.69 7.76
CA ASP A 82 5.65 -0.68 6.33
C ASP A 82 4.69 -1.82 5.96
N ASN A 83 4.99 -3.04 6.41
CA ASN A 83 4.15 -4.18 6.11
C ASN A 83 2.80 -4.15 6.82
N LEU A 84 2.71 -3.59 8.02
CA LEU A 84 1.45 -3.34 8.70
C LEU A 84 0.57 -2.37 7.90
N SER A 85 1.17 -1.25 7.50
CA SER A 85 0.55 -0.23 6.67
C SER A 85 0.05 -0.82 5.34
N ALA A 86 0.90 -1.60 4.66
CA ALA A 86 0.55 -2.28 3.42
C ALA A 86 -0.61 -3.26 3.60
N GLY A 87 -0.67 -3.99 4.71
CA GLY A 87 -1.80 -4.86 5.04
C GLY A 87 -3.11 -4.09 5.18
N ILE A 88 -3.10 -2.97 5.92
CA ILE A 88 -4.29 -2.12 6.12
C ILE A 88 -4.76 -1.53 4.77
N ALA A 89 -3.82 -0.96 4.01
CA ALA A 89 -4.09 -0.35 2.72
C ALA A 89 -4.63 -1.37 1.71
N SER A 90 -4.03 -2.57 1.65
CA SER A 90 -4.46 -3.66 0.77
C SER A 90 -5.88 -4.12 1.06
N SER A 91 -6.22 -4.36 2.34
CA SER A 91 -7.59 -4.75 2.73
C SER A 91 -8.63 -3.69 2.33
N ALA A 92 -8.33 -2.41 2.56
CA ALA A 92 -9.22 -1.32 2.17
C ALA A 92 -9.35 -1.20 0.64
N PHE A 93 -8.25 -1.38 -0.09
CA PHE A 93 -8.22 -1.30 -1.54
C PHE A 93 -8.98 -2.45 -2.20
N VAL A 94 -8.86 -3.68 -1.68
CA VAL A 94 -9.64 -4.83 -2.13
C VAL A 94 -11.13 -4.57 -1.91
N ALA A 95 -11.53 -4.10 -0.72
CA ALA A 95 -12.92 -3.75 -0.45
C ALA A 95 -13.45 -2.65 -1.38
N TYR A 96 -12.61 -1.66 -1.70
CA TYR A 96 -12.93 -0.61 -2.66
C TYR A 96 -13.13 -1.16 -4.07
N LEU A 97 -12.20 -1.97 -4.59
CA LEU A 97 -12.35 -2.62 -5.89
C LEU A 97 -13.60 -3.49 -5.96
N SER A 98 -13.89 -4.28 -4.91
CA SER A 98 -15.11 -5.10 -4.86
C SER A 98 -16.38 -4.27 -4.96
N SER A 99 -16.38 -3.01 -4.50
CA SER A 99 -17.52 -2.11 -4.66
C SER A 99 -17.70 -1.55 -6.08
N LEU A 100 -16.65 -1.60 -6.92
CA LEU A 100 -16.65 -1.08 -8.29
C LEU A 100 -16.95 -2.14 -9.36
N VAL A 101 -16.78 -3.43 -9.05
CA VAL A 101 -16.95 -4.51 -10.04
C VAL A 101 -18.44 -4.81 -10.25
N ASN A 102 -18.88 -4.73 -11.51
CA ASN A 102 -20.22 -5.18 -11.91
C ASN A 102 -20.21 -6.70 -12.12
N GLN A 103 -21.15 -7.40 -11.50
CA GLN A 103 -21.25 -8.87 -11.53
C GLN A 103 -21.34 -9.45 -12.95
N ALA A 104 -21.91 -8.70 -13.92
CA ALA A 104 -22.16 -9.15 -15.28
C ALA A 104 -20.92 -9.27 -16.20
N TYR A 105 -19.83 -8.52 -15.91
CA TYR A 105 -18.58 -8.54 -16.71
C TYR A 105 -17.33 -8.72 -15.83
N SER A 106 -17.53 -9.36 -14.67
CA SER A 106 -16.57 -9.41 -13.56
C SER A 106 -15.19 -9.97 -13.95
N ALA A 107 -15.12 -11.00 -14.79
CA ALA A 107 -13.86 -11.63 -15.17
C ALA A 107 -12.91 -10.68 -15.92
N THR A 108 -13.40 -10.00 -16.96
CA THR A 108 -12.58 -9.13 -17.81
C THR A 108 -12.21 -7.83 -17.09
N GLN A 109 -13.16 -7.26 -16.33
CA GLN A 109 -12.91 -6.03 -15.55
C GLN A 109 -11.92 -6.27 -14.41
N TYR A 110 -12.07 -7.39 -13.69
CA TYR A 110 -11.13 -7.73 -12.63
C TYR A 110 -9.72 -7.98 -13.18
N ALA A 111 -9.61 -8.68 -14.32
CA ALA A 111 -8.33 -8.87 -15.00
C ALA A 111 -7.70 -7.53 -15.43
N LEU A 112 -8.49 -6.61 -15.99
CA LEU A 112 -8.01 -5.29 -16.41
C LEU A 112 -7.54 -4.45 -15.21
N PHE A 113 -8.36 -4.33 -14.16
CA PHE A 113 -8.01 -3.56 -12.96
C PHE A 113 -6.80 -4.15 -12.23
N THR A 114 -6.74 -5.48 -12.11
CA THR A 114 -5.59 -6.17 -11.51
C THR A 114 -4.32 -5.97 -12.35
N SER A 115 -4.43 -6.02 -13.67
CA SER A 115 -3.29 -5.79 -14.56
C SER A 115 -2.74 -4.36 -14.41
N VAL A 116 -3.62 -3.36 -14.39
CA VAL A 116 -3.20 -1.96 -14.16
C VAL A 116 -2.59 -1.80 -12.77
N MET A 117 -3.22 -2.39 -11.74
CA MET A 117 -2.73 -2.35 -10.35
C MET A 117 -1.33 -2.96 -10.22
N LEU A 118 -1.03 -4.05 -10.94
CA LEU A 118 0.22 -4.78 -10.78
C LEU A 118 1.31 -4.33 -11.74
N LEU A 119 0.99 -4.10 -13.02
CA LEU A 119 1.99 -3.88 -14.06
C LEU A 119 2.47 -2.44 -14.11
N LEU A 120 1.56 -1.45 -14.01
CA LEU A 120 1.94 -0.05 -14.14
C LEU A 120 2.91 0.39 -13.02
N PRO A 121 2.66 0.08 -11.72
CA PRO A 121 3.62 0.43 -10.68
C PRO A 121 4.96 -0.30 -10.83
N LYS A 122 4.94 -1.57 -11.27
CA LYS A 122 6.18 -2.35 -11.51
C LYS A 122 7.00 -1.78 -12.66
N PHE A 123 6.34 -1.36 -13.73
CA PHE A 123 6.99 -0.72 -14.87
C PHE A 123 7.70 0.57 -14.44
N ILE A 124 7.00 1.46 -13.74
CA ILE A 124 7.58 2.72 -13.22
C ILE A 124 8.72 2.43 -12.25
N ALA A 125 8.54 1.48 -11.34
CA ALA A 125 9.55 1.14 -10.36
C ALA A 125 10.80 0.48 -10.97
N GLY A 126 10.73 -0.09 -12.19
CA GLY A 126 11.90 -0.56 -12.92
C GLY A 126 12.95 0.52 -13.17
N PHE A 127 12.54 1.78 -13.27
CA PHE A 127 13.43 2.94 -13.45
C PHE A 127 13.95 3.51 -12.13
N SER A 128 13.60 2.92 -10.99
CA SER A 128 14.02 3.43 -9.67
C SER A 128 15.54 3.38 -9.47
N GLY A 129 16.24 2.41 -10.07
CA GLY A 129 17.70 2.28 -9.99
C GLY A 129 18.41 3.52 -10.55
N GLU A 130 18.09 3.89 -11.80
CA GLU A 130 18.67 5.08 -12.44
C GLU A 130 18.39 6.37 -11.65
N PHE A 131 17.19 6.48 -11.06
CA PHE A 131 16.85 7.63 -10.22
C PHE A 131 17.70 7.67 -8.94
N VAL A 132 17.85 6.53 -8.27
CA VAL A 132 18.64 6.43 -7.04
C VAL A 132 20.12 6.67 -7.32
N ASP A 133 20.66 6.17 -8.44
CA ASP A 133 22.04 6.41 -8.82
C ASP A 133 22.34 7.91 -9.01
N ALA A 134 21.35 8.69 -9.47
CA ALA A 134 21.48 10.12 -9.69
C ALA A 134 21.16 10.98 -8.45
N PHE A 135 20.18 10.60 -7.64
CA PHE A 135 19.61 11.45 -6.58
C PHE A 135 19.70 10.86 -5.16
N GLY A 136 20.06 9.59 -5.03
CA GLY A 136 20.16 8.87 -3.76
C GLY A 136 18.82 8.40 -3.17
N TRP A 137 18.92 7.46 -2.22
CA TRP A 137 17.76 6.82 -1.58
C TRP A 137 16.86 7.78 -0.80
N ALA A 138 17.43 8.76 -0.10
CA ALA A 138 16.64 9.71 0.69
C ALA A 138 15.68 10.51 -0.20
N ASN A 139 16.15 10.99 -1.36
CA ASN A 139 15.32 11.71 -2.32
C ASN A 139 14.31 10.79 -2.99
N PHE A 140 14.68 9.54 -3.27
CA PHE A 140 13.76 8.54 -3.83
C PHE A 140 12.57 8.29 -2.90
N PHE A 141 12.82 7.95 -1.63
CA PHE A 141 11.75 7.68 -0.66
C PHE A 141 10.94 8.93 -0.29
N THR A 142 11.56 10.11 -0.31
CA THR A 142 10.82 11.38 -0.15
C THR A 142 9.90 11.63 -1.35
N GLY A 143 10.38 11.40 -2.57
CA GLY A 143 9.59 11.52 -3.78
C GLY A 143 8.40 10.57 -3.81
N THR A 144 8.59 9.31 -3.41
CA THR A 144 7.48 8.34 -3.32
C THR A 144 6.48 8.70 -2.22
N ALA A 145 6.93 9.26 -1.09
CA ALA A 145 6.04 9.81 -0.07
C ALA A 145 5.22 11.00 -0.60
N LEU A 146 5.82 11.89 -1.40
CA LEU A 146 5.13 13.02 -2.01
C LEU A 146 4.10 12.61 -3.05
N ILE A 147 4.32 11.50 -3.79
CA ILE A 147 3.28 10.89 -4.65
C ILE A 147 2.06 10.44 -3.83
N GLY A 148 2.22 10.19 -2.53
CA GLY A 148 1.10 9.96 -1.62
C GLY A 148 0.13 11.13 -1.53
N VAL A 149 0.59 12.38 -1.72
CA VAL A 149 -0.26 13.59 -1.65
C VAL A 149 -1.36 13.60 -2.72
N PRO A 150 -1.07 13.47 -4.03
CA PRO A 150 -2.13 13.39 -5.03
C PRO A 150 -3.04 12.17 -4.84
N VAL A 151 -2.51 11.05 -4.34
CA VAL A 151 -3.34 9.87 -4.00
C VAL A 151 -4.34 10.22 -2.89
N LEU A 152 -3.89 10.87 -1.82
CA LEU A 152 -4.75 11.30 -0.71
C LEU A 152 -5.83 12.28 -1.18
N LEU A 153 -5.48 13.23 -2.05
CA LEU A 153 -6.44 14.16 -2.66
C LEU A 153 -7.49 13.41 -3.48
N LEU A 154 -7.09 12.43 -4.29
CA LEU A 154 -8.02 11.62 -5.08
C LEU A 154 -8.96 10.79 -4.19
N VAL A 155 -8.43 10.11 -3.17
CA VAL A 155 -9.23 9.31 -2.23
C VAL A 155 -10.25 10.21 -1.50
N TRP A 156 -9.84 11.40 -1.09
CA TRP A 156 -10.72 12.36 -0.46
C TRP A 156 -11.79 12.91 -1.40
N LEU A 157 -11.43 13.20 -2.66
CA LEU A 157 -12.39 13.69 -3.68
C LEU A 157 -13.45 12.62 -3.98
N VAL A 158 -13.02 11.37 -4.16
CA VAL A 158 -13.93 10.24 -4.39
C VAL A 158 -14.80 9.99 -3.15
N GLY A 159 -14.21 10.08 -1.95
CA GLY A 159 -14.92 9.89 -0.69
C GLY A 159 -15.97 10.95 -0.37
N ARG A 160 -16.00 12.05 -1.12
CA ARG A 160 -17.02 13.11 -1.02
C ARG A 160 -18.23 12.89 -1.92
N GLN A 161 -18.16 11.96 -2.87
CA GLN A 161 -19.30 11.67 -3.71
C GLN A 161 -20.35 10.94 -2.87
N PRO A 162 -21.59 11.48 -2.72
CA PRO A 162 -22.64 10.82 -1.95
C PRO A 162 -22.93 9.46 -2.59
N ASP A 163 -23.06 8.42 -1.75
CA ASP A 163 -23.32 7.03 -2.14
C ASP A 163 -24.43 6.92 -3.20
N ARG A 164 -24.07 6.93 -4.49
CA ARG A 164 -24.96 6.55 -5.59
C ARG A 164 -25.07 5.03 -5.74
N LEU A 165 -24.33 4.25 -4.94
CA LEU A 165 -24.11 2.82 -5.16
C LEU A 165 -24.81 1.91 -4.12
N VAL A 166 -25.63 2.47 -3.23
CA VAL A 166 -26.44 1.71 -2.25
C VAL A 166 -27.95 1.99 -2.41
N ARG A 167 -28.44 2.07 -3.65
CA ARG A 167 -29.82 1.65 -3.92
C ARG A 167 -29.76 0.28 -4.59
N ARG A 168 -29.65 -0.78 -3.78
CA ARG A 168 -30.28 -2.03 -4.17
C ARG A 168 -31.77 -1.72 -4.23
N GLU A 169 -32.35 -1.69 -5.41
CA GLU A 169 -33.81 -1.75 -5.54
C GLU A 169 -34.28 -2.95 -4.70
N PRO A 170 -35.31 -2.79 -3.86
CA PRO A 170 -35.89 -3.93 -3.18
C PRO A 170 -36.34 -4.91 -4.27
N GLU A 171 -35.81 -6.13 -4.20
CA GLU A 171 -36.22 -7.27 -5.02
C GLU A 171 -37.73 -7.45 -4.84
N ASP A 172 -38.49 -6.91 -5.79
CA ASP A 172 -39.92 -7.11 -5.88
C ASP A 172 -40.12 -8.59 -6.19
N LYS A 173 -40.44 -9.36 -5.15
CA LYS A 173 -40.75 -10.79 -5.32
C LYS A 173 -42.09 -10.87 -6.04
N PRO A 174 -42.18 -11.46 -7.24
CA PRO A 174 -43.48 -11.75 -7.81
C PRO A 174 -44.21 -12.76 -6.90
N VAL A 175 -45.45 -12.40 -6.56
CA VAL A 175 -46.43 -13.14 -5.76
C VAL A 175 -46.79 -14.47 -6.43
#